data_AF-A0A5M3XBP4-F1
#
_entry.id   AF-A0A5M3XBP4-F1
#
_cell.length_a   1.000
_cell.length_b   1.000
_cell.length_c   1.000
_cell.angle_alpha   90.00
_cell.angle_beta   90.00
_cell.angle_gamma   90.00
#
_symmetry.space_group_name_H-M   'P 1'
#
loop_
_entity.id
_entity.type
_entity.pdbx_description
1 polymer ?
#
loop_
_entity_poly.entity_id
_entity_poly.type
_entity_poly.pdbx_seq_one_letter_code
_entity_poly.pdbx_strand_id
1 'polypeptide(L)'
;MTHPTHNQPYGNQPYGSAGTEEAAPPAAAPAEAAPPAAAARPALLTAGQIMATDDRAYEDVPVPEWGGTVRVRSLTGTERDRFEQSLVGKNNQLRNENFRAKLAQLTLVDELGQLLFSKDQISALGRKSSAALARVVEVASKLSGLSEDDLEELEGE
;
A
#
# COMPACT_ATOMS: atom_id res chain seq x y z
N MET A 1 -23.42 -33.09 68.26
CA MET A 1 -24.43 -32.24 68.94
C MET A 1 -25.24 -31.50 67.88
N THR A 2 -26.57 -31.46 68.08
CA THR A 2 -27.52 -30.42 67.64
C THR A 2 -27.68 -30.10 66.14
N HIS A 3 -28.79 -30.60 65.58
CA HIS A 3 -29.67 -29.89 64.62
C HIS A 3 -30.06 -28.49 65.20
N PRO A 4 -30.73 -27.53 64.49
CA PRO A 4 -31.59 -27.74 63.32
C PRO A 4 -31.75 -26.56 62.31
N THR A 5 -32.59 -26.83 61.29
CA THR A 5 -33.49 -25.96 60.50
C THR A 5 -33.59 -24.46 60.82
N HIS A 6 -33.83 -23.63 59.79
CA HIS A 6 -35.10 -22.89 59.49
C HIS A 6 -34.83 -21.88 58.36
N ASN A 7 -35.31 -22.09 57.13
CA ASN A 7 -36.60 -21.60 56.64
C ASN A 7 -36.82 -20.07 56.80
N GLN A 8 -36.57 -19.33 55.70
CA GLN A 8 -37.39 -18.23 55.16
C GLN A 8 -37.72 -16.99 56.05
N PRO A 9 -38.37 -15.93 55.54
CA PRO A 9 -38.18 -15.20 54.28
C PRO A 9 -38.32 -13.66 54.46
N TYR A 10 -38.39 -12.92 53.34
CA TYR A 10 -39.03 -11.60 53.12
C TYR A 10 -38.91 -10.50 54.19
N GLY A 11 -38.26 -9.40 53.82
CA GLY A 11 -38.38 -8.10 54.47
C GLY A 11 -38.47 -6.97 53.44
N ASN A 12 -39.67 -6.45 53.26
CA ASN A 12 -40.05 -5.39 52.31
C ASN A 12 -40.08 -4.03 53.05
N GLN A 13 -39.47 -2.99 52.44
CA GLN A 13 -39.77 -1.53 52.55
C GLN A 13 -39.31 -0.77 53.83
N PRO A 14 -39.35 0.59 53.87
CA PRO A 14 -39.19 1.63 52.83
C PRO A 14 -38.27 2.82 53.22
N TYR A 15 -37.98 3.67 52.22
CA TYR A 15 -37.77 5.15 52.22
C TYR A 15 -36.94 5.89 53.29
N GLY A 16 -35.95 6.65 52.78
CA GLY A 16 -35.39 7.89 53.34
C GLY A 16 -33.95 8.09 52.86
N SER A 17 -33.38 9.25 52.56
CA SER A 17 -33.78 10.65 52.42
C SER A 17 -32.52 11.35 51.86
N ALA A 18 -32.71 12.40 51.03
CA ALA A 18 -31.73 13.45 50.68
C ALA A 18 -30.32 13.01 50.20
N GLY A 19 -29.95 13.19 48.93
CA GLY A 19 -29.79 14.49 48.31
C GLY A 19 -28.30 14.85 48.28
N THR A 20 -27.64 14.68 47.13
CA THR A 20 -26.54 15.57 46.72
C THR A 20 -26.54 15.63 45.20
N GLU A 21 -26.71 16.85 44.73
CA GLU A 21 -26.67 17.32 43.37
C GLU A 21 -25.24 17.15 42.83
N GLU A 22 -25.07 16.39 41.73
CA GLU A 22 -23.87 16.47 40.90
C GLU A 22 -24.31 16.66 39.45
N ALA A 23 -23.77 17.72 38.86
CA ALA A 23 -24.19 18.32 37.61
C ALA A 23 -23.98 17.41 36.39
N ALA A 24 -24.95 17.44 35.49
CA ALA A 24 -24.89 16.85 34.15
C ALA A 24 -23.77 17.47 33.29
N PRO A 25 -23.39 16.77 32.21
CA PRO A 25 -23.56 17.43 30.91
C PRO A 25 -24.63 16.74 30.03
N PRO A 26 -25.32 17.53 29.17
CA PRO A 26 -26.49 17.11 28.42
C PRO A 26 -26.15 16.52 27.03
N ALA A 27 -27.20 16.02 26.38
CA ALA A 27 -27.35 15.75 24.95
C ALA A 27 -27.19 14.30 24.49
N ALA A 28 -28.21 13.49 24.79
CA ALA A 28 -28.73 12.55 23.81
C ALA A 28 -30.06 13.11 23.30
N ALA A 29 -30.05 13.68 22.09
CA ALA A 29 -31.25 13.95 21.31
C ALA A 29 -31.07 13.34 19.90
N PRO A 30 -32.16 12.89 19.25
CA PRO A 30 -32.11 11.83 18.25
C PRO A 30 -32.25 12.34 16.80
N ALA A 31 -31.88 11.46 15.86
CA ALA A 31 -32.33 11.37 14.46
C ALA A 31 -32.29 12.63 13.59
N GLU A 32 -31.34 12.67 12.64
CA GLU A 32 -31.54 13.37 11.37
C GLU A 32 -31.69 12.34 10.25
N ALA A 33 -32.88 12.27 9.69
CA ALA A 33 -33.21 11.43 8.54
C ALA A 33 -32.52 11.97 7.29
N ALA A 34 -31.79 11.11 6.57
CA ALA A 34 -31.19 11.45 5.30
C ALA A 34 -32.27 11.73 4.23
N PRO A 35 -32.22 12.86 3.49
CA PRO A 35 -33.07 13.07 2.31
C PRO A 35 -32.62 12.19 1.11
N PRO A 36 -33.54 11.83 0.20
CA PRO A 36 -33.30 10.83 -0.84
C PRO A 36 -32.41 11.31 -1.99
N ALA A 37 -31.60 10.35 -2.47
CA ALA A 37 -30.72 10.33 -3.64
C ALA A 37 -30.85 11.47 -4.67
N ALA A 38 -29.89 12.39 -4.64
CA ALA A 38 -29.51 13.20 -5.80
C ALA A 38 -28.29 12.56 -6.49
N ALA A 39 -28.33 12.48 -7.82
CA ALA A 39 -27.37 11.79 -8.69
C ALA A 39 -25.90 12.02 -8.29
N ALA A 40 -25.16 10.92 -8.15
CA ALA A 40 -23.77 10.90 -7.68
C ALA A 40 -22.83 11.61 -8.66
N ARG A 41 -22.43 12.84 -8.32
CA ARG A 41 -21.13 13.38 -8.75
C ARG A 41 -20.08 12.62 -7.93
N PRO A 42 -18.98 12.12 -8.52
CA PRO A 42 -17.95 11.44 -7.74
C PRO A 42 -17.49 12.40 -6.64
N ALA A 43 -17.58 11.95 -5.38
CA ALA A 43 -17.16 12.74 -4.24
C ALA A 43 -15.65 13.03 -4.37
N LEU A 44 -15.24 14.28 -4.14
CA LEU A 44 -13.83 14.64 -4.12
C LEU A 44 -13.15 13.93 -2.95
N LEU A 45 -12.07 13.22 -3.24
CA LEU A 45 -11.31 12.49 -2.21
C LEU A 45 -10.58 13.48 -1.29
N THR A 46 -10.58 13.17 0.00
CA THR A 46 -9.74 13.87 0.98
C THR A 46 -8.30 13.36 0.91
N ALA A 47 -7.34 14.17 1.39
CA ALA A 47 -5.93 13.75 1.44
C ALA A 47 -5.74 12.44 2.23
N GLY A 48 -6.48 12.25 3.33
CA GLY A 48 -6.42 11.01 4.13
C GLY A 48 -6.90 9.77 3.36
N GLN A 49 -7.89 9.91 2.49
CA GLN A 49 -8.36 8.81 1.64
C GLN A 49 -7.35 8.46 0.55
N ILE A 50 -6.68 9.46 -0.03
CA ILE A 50 -5.62 9.23 -1.03
C ILE A 50 -4.43 8.51 -0.38
N MET A 51 -3.96 8.99 0.77
CA MET A 51 -2.82 8.40 1.48
C MET A 51 -3.09 6.99 2.04
N ALA A 52 -4.35 6.62 2.23
CA ALA A 52 -4.75 5.28 2.68
C ALA A 52 -5.04 4.30 1.53
N THR A 53 -5.03 4.78 0.28
CA THR A 53 -5.27 3.93 -0.89
C THR A 53 -3.97 3.25 -1.30
N ASP A 54 -4.02 1.94 -1.53
CA ASP A 54 -2.93 1.22 -2.20
C ASP A 54 -3.22 1.22 -3.71
N ASP A 55 -2.69 2.23 -4.40
CA ASP A 55 -2.86 2.42 -5.84
C ASP A 55 -1.77 1.72 -6.69
N ARG A 56 -0.93 0.89 -6.06
CA ARG A 56 0.19 0.24 -6.73
C ARG A 56 -0.28 -1.02 -7.45
N ALA A 57 -0.30 -0.94 -8.78
CA ALA A 57 -0.49 -2.12 -9.61
C ALA A 57 0.72 -3.05 -9.48
N TYR A 58 0.46 -4.36 -9.42
CA TYR A 58 1.48 -5.39 -9.51
C TYR A 58 1.02 -6.53 -10.41
N GLU A 59 1.99 -7.23 -10.97
CA GLU A 59 1.78 -8.40 -11.82
C GLU A 59 2.80 -9.48 -11.48
N ASP A 60 2.32 -10.73 -11.39
CA ASP A 60 3.17 -11.89 -11.14
C ASP A 60 3.64 -12.47 -12.49
N VAL A 61 4.93 -12.32 -12.77
CA VAL A 61 5.54 -12.66 -14.06
C VAL A 61 6.30 -13.98 -13.95
N PRO A 62 5.92 -15.03 -14.72
CA PRO A 62 6.68 -16.26 -14.78
C PRO A 62 7.99 -16.04 -15.53
N VAL A 63 9.12 -16.38 -14.90
CA VAL A 63 10.48 -16.25 -15.44
C VAL A 63 11.11 -17.64 -15.53
N PRO A 64 10.92 -18.35 -16.66
CA PRO A 64 11.41 -19.72 -16.81
C PRO A 64 12.93 -19.85 -16.68
N GLU A 65 13.70 -18.81 -17.01
CA GLU A 65 15.16 -18.78 -16.86
C GLU A 65 15.62 -18.80 -15.40
N TRP A 66 14.78 -18.35 -14.48
CA TRP A 66 15.03 -18.43 -13.05
C TRP A 66 14.28 -19.58 -12.39
N GLY A 67 13.47 -20.31 -13.16
CA GLY A 67 12.70 -21.46 -12.68
C GLY A 67 11.57 -21.09 -11.71
N GLY A 68 11.05 -19.87 -11.80
CA GLY A 68 10.04 -19.38 -10.85
C GLY A 68 9.26 -18.18 -11.35
N THR A 69 8.45 -17.61 -10.46
CA THR A 69 7.63 -16.41 -10.71
C THR A 69 8.17 -15.28 -9.85
N VAL A 70 8.21 -14.07 -10.41
CA VAL A 70 8.57 -12.85 -9.68
C VAL A 70 7.40 -11.87 -9.70
N ARG A 71 7.22 -11.11 -8.62
CA ARG A 71 6.23 -10.05 -8.59
C ARG A 71 6.87 -8.74 -9.01
N VAL A 72 6.27 -8.11 -10.02
CA VAL A 72 6.69 -6.81 -10.54
C VAL A 72 5.61 -5.79 -10.19
N ARG A 73 5.98 -4.69 -9.55
CA ARG A 73 5.05 -3.59 -9.25
C ARG A 73 5.35 -2.34 -10.05
N SER A 74 4.37 -1.46 -10.17
CA SER A 74 4.57 -0.11 -10.70
C SER A 74 5.52 0.70 -9.81
N LEU A 75 6.26 1.60 -10.46
CA LEU A 75 7.02 2.65 -9.77
C LEU A 75 6.05 3.67 -9.17
N THR A 76 6.34 4.14 -7.96
CA THR A 76 5.72 5.38 -7.46
C THR A 76 6.29 6.59 -8.22
N GLY A 77 5.59 7.72 -8.19
CA GLY A 77 6.08 8.95 -8.84
C GLY A 77 7.49 9.36 -8.38
N THR A 78 7.80 9.21 -7.09
CA THR A 78 9.15 9.50 -6.56
C THR A 78 10.21 8.49 -7.02
N GLU A 79 9.83 7.22 -7.19
CA GLU A 79 10.76 6.20 -7.70
C GLU A 79 11.03 6.38 -9.18
N ARG A 80 10.01 6.74 -9.97
CA ARG A 80 10.16 7.11 -11.39
C ARG A 80 11.07 8.31 -11.55
N ASP A 81 10.84 9.38 -10.82
CA ASP A 81 11.68 10.59 -10.88
C ASP A 81 13.14 10.28 -10.52
N ARG A 82 13.37 9.49 -9.46
CA ARG A 82 14.72 9.01 -9.10
C ARG A 82 15.36 8.13 -10.16
N PHE A 83 14.54 7.32 -10.83
CA PHE A 83 15.00 6.47 -11.91
C PHE A 83 15.44 7.31 -13.11
N GLU A 84 14.60 8.24 -13.57
CA GLU A 84 14.90 9.20 -14.64
C GLU A 84 16.17 10.01 -14.31
N GLN A 85 16.30 10.53 -13.08
CA GLN A 85 17.53 11.18 -12.62
C GLN A 85 18.77 10.26 -12.66
N SER A 86 18.60 8.95 -12.45
CA SER A 86 19.71 7.99 -12.51
C SER A 86 20.19 7.70 -13.93
N LEU A 87 19.42 8.10 -14.93
CA LEU A 87 19.73 7.95 -16.34
C LEU A 87 20.43 9.19 -16.90
N VAL A 88 20.24 10.37 -16.31
CA VAL A 88 20.95 11.58 -16.72
C VAL A 88 22.38 11.59 -16.16
N GLY A 89 23.39 11.44 -17.03
CA GLY A 89 24.81 11.51 -16.69
C GLY A 89 25.36 12.94 -16.54
N LYS A 90 26.63 13.06 -16.13
CA LYS A 90 27.31 14.34 -15.79
C LYS A 90 27.44 15.36 -16.94
N ASN A 91 27.10 14.98 -18.17
CA ASN A 91 27.17 15.82 -19.36
C ASN A 91 25.88 15.82 -20.19
N ASN A 92 24.73 15.50 -19.56
CA ASN A 92 23.47 15.27 -20.28
C ASN A 92 23.56 14.11 -21.30
N GLN A 93 24.53 13.21 -21.11
CA GLN A 93 24.60 11.93 -21.81
C GLN A 93 23.83 10.89 -21.00
N LEU A 94 23.06 10.04 -21.69
CA LEU A 94 22.31 8.99 -21.04
C LEU A 94 23.27 7.93 -20.49
N ARG A 95 23.18 7.68 -19.18
CA ARG A 95 23.95 6.65 -18.50
C ARG A 95 23.14 5.36 -18.48
N ASN A 96 23.07 4.74 -19.66
CA ASN A 96 22.32 3.51 -19.94
C ASN A 96 22.92 2.25 -19.29
N GLU A 97 24.10 2.36 -18.68
CA GLU A 97 24.74 1.25 -17.99
C GLU A 97 23.83 0.69 -16.88
N ASN A 98 23.49 -0.60 -17.02
CA ASN A 98 22.61 -1.36 -16.12
C ASN A 98 21.18 -0.82 -16.00
N PHE A 99 20.66 -0.08 -17.00
CA PHE A 99 19.25 0.40 -17.02
C PHE A 99 18.26 -0.70 -16.61
N ARG A 100 18.31 -1.84 -17.30
CA ARG A 100 17.40 -2.98 -17.07
C ARG A 100 17.48 -3.48 -15.62
N ALA A 101 18.68 -3.54 -15.06
CA ALA A 101 18.89 -3.99 -13.69
C ALA A 101 18.43 -2.95 -12.66
N LYS A 102 18.60 -1.65 -12.93
CA LYS A 102 18.08 -0.58 -12.07
C LYS A 102 16.55 -0.63 -12.04
N LEU A 103 15.90 -0.77 -13.19
CA LEU A 103 14.44 -0.84 -13.26
C LEU A 103 13.91 -2.08 -12.55
N ALA A 104 14.51 -3.24 -12.82
CA ALA A 104 14.17 -4.50 -12.13
C ALA A 104 14.38 -4.38 -10.61
N GLN A 105 15.46 -3.75 -10.14
CA GLN A 105 15.70 -3.53 -8.71
C GLN A 105 14.62 -2.67 -8.04
N LEU A 106 14.04 -1.71 -8.74
CA LEU A 106 13.01 -0.81 -8.22
C LEU A 106 11.59 -1.40 -8.27
N THR A 107 11.39 -2.48 -9.02
CA THR A 107 10.05 -3.02 -9.34
C THR A 107 9.85 -4.45 -8.86
N LEU A 108 10.92 -5.22 -8.68
CA LEU A 108 10.85 -6.57 -8.13
C LEU A 108 10.59 -6.54 -6.62
N VAL A 109 9.46 -7.11 -6.22
CA VAL A 109 9.03 -7.17 -4.83
C VAL A 109 8.68 -8.59 -4.37
N ASP A 110 8.67 -8.79 -3.06
CA ASP A 110 8.12 -9.98 -2.42
C ASP A 110 6.59 -9.90 -2.27
N GLU A 111 6.02 -10.92 -1.61
CA GLU A 111 4.58 -11.02 -1.33
C GLU A 111 4.05 -9.88 -0.44
N LEU A 112 4.92 -9.25 0.36
CA LEU A 112 4.63 -8.12 1.23
C LEU A 112 4.86 -6.77 0.53
N GLY A 113 5.25 -6.77 -0.75
CA GLY A 113 5.55 -5.57 -1.51
C GLY A 113 6.90 -4.91 -1.18
N GLN A 114 7.79 -5.62 -0.46
CA GLN A 114 9.13 -5.11 -0.16
C GLN A 114 10.08 -5.42 -1.33
N LEU A 115 11.02 -4.51 -1.61
CA LEU A 115 12.00 -4.71 -2.68
C LEU A 115 12.89 -5.92 -2.41
N LEU A 116 13.00 -6.81 -3.41
CA LEU A 116 13.85 -8.00 -3.31
C LEU A 116 15.35 -7.69 -3.36
N PHE A 117 15.71 -6.56 -3.97
CA PHE A 117 17.10 -6.18 -4.20
C PHE A 117 17.39 -4.77 -3.68
N SER A 118 18.57 -4.61 -3.09
CA SER A 118 19.12 -3.30 -2.73
C SER A 118 19.91 -2.67 -3.88
N LYS A 119 20.23 -1.38 -3.77
CA LYS A 119 21.01 -0.64 -4.78
C LYS A 119 22.41 -1.24 -4.99
N ASP A 120 23.02 -1.78 -3.95
CA ASP A 120 24.35 -2.41 -4.01
C ASP A 120 24.35 -3.70 -4.85
N GLN A 121 23.18 -4.30 -5.06
CA GLN A 121 23.04 -5.55 -5.81
C GLN A 121 22.76 -5.33 -7.31
N ILE A 122 22.60 -4.08 -7.77
CA ILE A 122 22.29 -3.76 -9.17
C ILE A 122 23.33 -4.37 -10.12
N SER A 123 24.63 -4.27 -9.80
CA SER A 123 25.70 -4.84 -10.63
C SER A 123 25.65 -6.37 -10.70
N ALA A 124 25.20 -7.04 -9.63
CA ALA A 124 25.03 -8.48 -9.63
C ALA A 124 23.77 -8.89 -10.42
N LEU A 125 22.69 -8.12 -10.29
CA LEU A 125 21.45 -8.32 -11.03
C LEU A 125 21.66 -8.12 -12.54
N GLY A 126 22.45 -7.11 -12.94
CA GLY A 126 22.79 -6.86 -14.35
C GLY A 126 23.62 -7.96 -15.01
N ARG A 127 24.27 -8.84 -14.23
CA ARG A 127 25.00 -10.01 -14.75
C ARG A 127 24.11 -11.24 -14.94
N LYS A 128 22.82 -11.16 -14.62
CA LYS A 128 21.86 -12.25 -14.84
C LYS A 128 21.47 -12.35 -16.32
N SER A 129 20.63 -13.32 -16.65
CA SER A 129 20.13 -13.54 -18.00
C SER A 129 19.47 -12.27 -18.55
N SER A 130 19.98 -11.76 -19.68
CA SER A 130 19.41 -10.61 -20.38
C SER A 130 17.96 -10.84 -20.79
N ALA A 131 17.59 -12.08 -21.14
CA ALA A 131 16.21 -12.45 -21.50
C ALA A 131 15.27 -12.39 -20.28
N ALA A 132 15.75 -12.81 -19.11
CA ALA A 132 14.98 -12.74 -17.87
C ALA A 132 14.77 -11.27 -17.45
N LEU A 133 15.82 -10.45 -17.54
CA LEU A 133 15.72 -9.03 -17.25
C LEU A 133 14.80 -8.31 -18.24
N ALA A 134 14.84 -8.64 -19.54
CA ALA A 134 13.95 -8.06 -20.54
C ALA A 134 12.48 -8.33 -20.22
N ARG A 135 12.11 -9.57 -19.83
CA ARG A 135 10.74 -9.91 -19.41
C ARG A 135 10.25 -9.07 -18.23
N VAL A 136 11.10 -8.92 -17.21
CA VAL A 136 10.76 -8.11 -16.03
C VAL A 136 10.61 -6.64 -16.41
N VAL A 137 11.53 -6.11 -17.22
CA VAL A 137 11.52 -4.72 -17.67
C VAL A 137 10.29 -4.39 -18.50
N GLU A 138 9.89 -5.27 -19.42
CA GLU A 138 8.68 -5.07 -20.25
C GLU A 138 7.44 -4.84 -19.38
N VAL A 139 7.22 -5.70 -18.39
CA VAL A 139 6.09 -5.60 -17.45
C VAL A 139 6.25 -4.37 -16.55
N ALA A 140 7.45 -4.13 -16.02
CA ALA A 140 7.74 -2.98 -15.18
C ALA A 140 7.46 -1.65 -15.89
N SER A 141 7.87 -1.52 -17.14
CA SER A 141 7.67 -0.34 -17.98
C SER A 141 6.20 -0.11 -18.27
N LYS A 142 5.48 -1.17 -18.65
CA LYS A 142 4.03 -1.12 -18.88
C LYS A 142 3.27 -0.65 -17.62
N LEU A 143 3.60 -1.20 -16.45
CA LEU A 143 2.98 -0.82 -15.18
C LEU A 143 3.35 0.60 -14.74
N SER A 144 4.52 1.10 -15.13
CA SER A 144 5.03 2.41 -14.73
C SER A 144 4.77 3.53 -15.75
N GLY A 145 4.13 3.19 -16.88
CA GLY A 145 3.87 4.13 -17.98
C GLY A 145 5.16 4.68 -18.61
N LEU A 146 6.17 3.83 -18.76
CA LEU A 146 7.36 4.09 -19.58
C LEU A 146 7.07 3.52 -20.97
N SER A 147 7.20 4.34 -22.02
CA SER A 147 6.94 3.90 -23.39
C SER A 147 8.02 2.93 -23.85
N GLU A 148 7.71 2.08 -24.82
CA GLU A 148 8.72 1.25 -25.50
C GLU A 148 9.80 2.13 -26.17
N ASP A 149 9.39 3.30 -26.70
CA ASP A 149 10.27 4.32 -27.26
C ASP A 149 11.28 4.86 -26.22
N ASP A 150 10.81 5.17 -25.00
CA ASP A 150 11.69 5.56 -23.88
C ASP A 150 12.68 4.45 -23.55
N LEU A 151 12.31 3.18 -23.69
CA LEU A 151 13.23 2.06 -23.44
C LEU A 151 14.26 1.94 -24.55
N GLU A 152 13.86 2.00 -25.82
CA GLU A 152 14.76 1.90 -26.97
C GLU A 152 15.80 3.02 -27.00
N GLU A 153 15.41 4.26 -26.67
CA GLU A 153 16.36 5.37 -26.51
C GLU A 153 17.40 5.09 -25.41
N LEU A 154 17.00 4.35 -24.37
CA LEU A 154 17.86 3.95 -23.26
C LEU A 154 18.68 2.69 -23.54
N GLU A 155 18.43 1.97 -24.63
CA GLU A 155 19.19 0.79 -25.03
C GLU A 155 20.24 1.08 -26.11
N GLY A 156 20.14 2.23 -26.79
CA GLY A 156 20.73 2.48 -28.11
C GLY A 156 21.94 3.43 -28.23
N GLU A 157 22.84 3.52 -27.24
CA GLU A 157 24.13 4.24 -27.37
C GLU A 157 25.37 3.34 -27.20
#